data_AF-A0A832CIT4-F1
#
_entry.id   AF-A0A832CIT4-F1
#
_cell.length_a   1.000
_cell.length_b   1.000
_cell.length_c   1.000
_cell.angle_alpha   90.00
_cell.angle_beta   90.00
_cell.angle_gamma   90.00
#
_symmetry.space_group_name_H-M   'P 1'
#
loop_
_entity.id
_entity.type
_entity.pdbx_description
1 polymer ?
#
loop_
_entity_poly.entity_id
_entity_poly.type
_entity_poly.pdbx_seq_one_letter_code
_entity_poly.pdbx_strand_id
1 'polypeptide(L)'
;MKLLIKNGLVIDPANKIEEKLDILVENGKIVKIGKNISDSKAKIINAKDKIVTPGFIDMHTHLREPGFEYKETIESGSKAAAKGGYTTICCMPNTNPPIDNQA
;
A
#
# COMPACT_ATOMS: atom_id res chain seq x y z
N MET A 1 7.10 -3.16 -15.35
CA MET A 1 5.89 -2.32 -15.61
C MET A 1 6.20 -0.89 -15.17
N LYS A 2 5.79 0.11 -15.96
CA LYS A 2 5.92 1.55 -15.62
C LYS A 2 4.54 2.14 -15.29
N LEU A 3 4.46 2.86 -14.18
CA LEU A 3 3.26 3.55 -13.71
C LEU A 3 3.61 5.00 -13.38
N LEU A 4 2.78 5.94 -13.80
CA LEU A 4 2.93 7.36 -13.54
C LEU A 4 1.65 7.88 -12.87
N ILE A 5 1.76 8.25 -11.59
CA ILE A 5 0.69 8.91 -10.83
C ILE A 5 0.85 10.41 -11.03
N LYS A 6 -0.18 11.10 -11.52
CA LYS A 6 -0.12 12.53 -11.87
C LYS A 6 -1.05 13.40 -11.04
N ASN A 7 -0.66 14.66 -10.86
CA ASN A 7 -1.50 15.73 -10.32
C ASN A 7 -2.03 15.51 -8.88
N GLY A 8 -1.38 14.63 -8.11
CA GLY A 8 -1.78 14.33 -6.73
C GLY A 8 -1.19 15.34 -5.75
N LEU A 9 -1.89 15.61 -4.65
CA LEU A 9 -1.27 16.21 -3.47
C LEU A 9 -0.47 15.12 -2.77
N VAL A 10 0.85 15.11 -2.96
CA VAL A 10 1.75 14.12 -2.37
C VAL A 10 2.05 14.54 -0.94
N ILE A 11 1.75 13.66 0.01
CA ILE A 11 2.04 13.83 1.44
C ILE A 11 2.96 12.68 1.86
N ASP A 12 4.23 12.99 2.10
CA ASP A 12 5.25 12.06 2.58
C ASP A 12 6.03 12.72 3.74
N PRO A 13 5.61 12.47 4.99
CA PRO A 13 6.23 13.08 6.16
C PRO A 13 7.69 12.69 6.36
N ALA A 14 8.09 11.47 5.96
CA ALA A 14 9.47 10.99 6.14
C ALA A 14 10.45 11.82 5.31
N ASN A 15 10.02 12.25 4.11
CA ASN A 15 10.79 13.13 3.23
C ASN A 15 10.39 14.61 3.33
N LYS A 16 9.50 14.98 4.27
CA LYS A 16 8.98 16.34 4.47
C LYS A 16 8.32 16.93 3.21
N ILE A 17 7.56 16.11 2.50
CA ILE A 17 6.85 16.52 1.27
C ILE A 17 5.37 16.73 1.60
N GLU A 18 4.86 17.91 1.23
CA GLU A 18 3.42 18.22 1.16
C GLU A 18 3.21 19.16 -0.03
N GLU A 19 3.15 18.60 -1.23
CA GLU A 19 3.13 19.37 -2.47
C GLU A 19 2.40 18.64 -3.60
N LYS A 20 1.86 19.39 -4.57
CA LYS A 20 1.33 18.83 -5.81
C LYS A 20 2.45 18.32 -6.71
N LEU A 21 2.58 17.01 -6.85
CA LEU A 21 3.67 16.34 -7.57
C LEU A 21 3.16 15.13 -8.37
N ASP A 22 4.00 14.65 -9.28
CA ASP A 22 3.85 13.38 -9.98
C ASP A 22 4.84 12.34 -9.40
N ILE A 23 4.47 11.06 -9.47
CA ILE A 23 5.30 9.93 -9.02
C ILE A 23 5.45 8.91 -10.15
N LEU A 24 6.69 8.63 -10.57
CA LEU A 24 7.02 7.57 -11.52
C LEU A 24 7.49 6.33 -10.75
N VAL A 25 6.85 5.20 -11.06
CA VAL A 25 7.17 3.88 -10.54
C VAL A 25 7.61 2.99 -11.69
N GLU A 26 8.75 2.32 -11.53
CA GLU A 26 9.27 1.35 -12.47
C GLU A 26 9.63 0.06 -11.73
N ASN A 27 9.09 -1.06 -12.21
CA ASN A 27 9.33 -2.40 -11.65
C ASN A 27 9.09 -2.48 -10.14
N GLY A 28 7.98 -1.88 -9.68
CA GLY A 28 7.56 -1.89 -8.28
C GLY A 28 8.32 -0.92 -7.37
N LYS A 29 9.23 -0.09 -7.91
CA LYS A 29 10.00 0.89 -7.14
C LYS A 29 9.70 2.30 -7.58
N ILE A 30 9.68 3.23 -6.64
CA ILE A 30 9.61 4.67 -6.93
C ILE A 30 10.96 5.09 -7.53
N VAL A 31 10.95 5.58 -8.77
CA VAL A 31 12.17 6.02 -9.47
C VAL A 31 12.28 7.53 -9.61
N LYS A 32 11.16 8.25 -9.50
CA LYS A 32 11.15 9.71 -9.55
C LYS A 32 9.92 10.29 -8.87
N ILE A 33 10.11 11.37 -8.12
CA ILE A 33 9.06 12.23 -7.58
C ILE A 33 9.38 13.66 -8.05
N GLY A 34 8.41 14.39 -8.56
CA GLY A 34 8.65 15.74 -9.06
C GLY A 34 7.49 16.33 -9.86
N LYS A 35 7.64 17.57 -10.31
CA LYS A 35 6.63 18.26 -11.12
C LYS A 35 6.69 17.82 -12.58
N ASN A 36 5.53 17.76 -13.23
CA ASN A 36 5.39 17.63 -14.68
C ASN A 36 6.17 16.46 -15.29
N ILE A 37 6.15 15.29 -14.64
CA ILE A 37 6.83 14.11 -15.15
C ILE A 37 6.10 13.61 -16.40
N SER A 38 6.85 13.27 -17.44
CA SER A 38 6.34 12.61 -18.64
C SER A 38 7.09 11.30 -18.87
N ASP A 39 6.35 10.24 -19.18
CA ASP A 39 6.89 8.96 -19.64
C ASP A 39 5.84 8.33 -20.57
N SER A 40 6.16 8.21 -21.86
CA SER A 40 5.24 7.71 -22.89
C SER A 40 4.95 6.22 -22.79
N LYS A 41 5.75 5.47 -22.00
CA LYS A 41 5.61 4.03 -21.79
C LYS A 41 4.91 3.72 -20.46
N ALA A 42 4.67 4.72 -19.62
CA ALA A 42 4.03 4.54 -18.33
C ALA A 42 2.50 4.50 -18.46
N LYS A 43 1.87 3.56 -17.76
CA LYS A 43 0.44 3.62 -17.49
C LYS A 43 0.17 4.84 -16.60
N ILE A 44 -0.78 5.69 -16.97
CA ILE A 44 -1.08 6.91 -16.21
C ILE A 44 -2.26 6.68 -15.25
N ILE A 45 -2.10 7.12 -14.01
CA ILE A 45 -3.19 7.34 -13.04
C ILE A 45 -3.28 8.84 -12.77
N ASN A 46 -4.44 9.44 -13.02
CA ASN A 46 -4.68 10.85 -12.70
C ASN A 46 -5.25 10.97 -11.28
N ALA A 47 -4.46 11.50 -10.35
CA ALA A 47 -4.82 11.72 -8.96
C ALA A 47 -5.20 13.18 -8.66
N LYS A 48 -5.68 13.91 -9.68
CA LYS A 48 -6.18 15.29 -9.50
C LYS A 48 -7.23 15.33 -8.39
N ASP A 49 -7.09 16.30 -7.49
CA ASP A 49 -7.95 16.52 -6.32
C ASP A 49 -8.00 15.33 -5.35
N LYS A 50 -6.96 14.47 -5.39
CA LYS A 50 -6.73 13.36 -4.45
C LYS A 50 -5.42 13.57 -3.69
N ILE A 51 -5.37 12.94 -2.52
CA ILE A 51 -4.14 12.80 -1.74
C ILE A 51 -3.41 11.54 -2.24
N VAL A 52 -2.09 11.63 -2.34
CA VAL A 52 -1.20 10.50 -2.59
C VAL A 52 -0.25 10.38 -1.41
N THR A 53 -0.32 9.27 -0.69
CA THR A 53 0.53 8.98 0.47
C THR A 53 1.34 7.71 0.22
N PRO A 54 2.39 7.45 1.03
CA PRO A 54 2.85 6.09 1.23
C PRO A 54 1.68 5.18 1.62
N GLY A 55 1.76 3.90 1.23
CA GLY A 55 0.78 2.91 1.66
C GLY A 55 0.82 2.76 3.18
N PHE A 56 -0.35 2.59 3.80
CA PHE A 56 -0.44 2.52 5.26
C PHE A 56 0.12 1.19 5.79
N ILE A 57 0.56 1.23 7.03
CA ILE A 57 1.09 0.09 7.79
C ILE A 57 0.23 -0.09 9.04
N ASP A 58 -0.44 -1.24 9.15
CA ASP A 58 -1.15 -1.62 10.38
C ASP A 58 -0.33 -2.62 11.17
N MET A 59 0.10 -2.25 12.37
CA MET A 59 0.90 -3.10 13.25
C MET A 59 0.05 -4.12 14.04
N HIS A 60 -1.28 -4.08 13.92
CA HIS A 60 -2.17 -4.88 14.75
C HIS A 60 -3.40 -5.40 13.97
N THR A 61 -3.24 -6.52 13.27
CA THR A 61 -4.32 -7.13 12.48
C THR A 61 -4.58 -8.57 12.90
N HIS A 62 -5.84 -9.02 12.90
CA HIS A 62 -6.19 -10.43 13.17
C HIS A 62 -6.72 -11.09 11.89
N LEU A 63 -5.88 -11.89 11.22
CA LEU A 63 -6.26 -12.56 9.96
C LEU A 63 -7.00 -13.88 10.14
N ARG A 64 -7.02 -14.42 11.37
CA ARG A 64 -7.83 -15.59 11.78
C ARG A 64 -7.52 -16.92 11.06
N GLU A 65 -6.53 -16.94 10.18
CA GLU A 65 -6.02 -18.15 9.53
C GLU A 65 -4.57 -18.40 10.00
N PRO A 66 -4.25 -19.63 10.47
CA PRO A 66 -5.09 -20.83 10.48
C PRO A 66 -6.10 -20.93 11.65
N GLY A 67 -7.14 -21.73 11.45
CA GLY A 67 -8.02 -22.30 12.50
C GLY A 67 -9.31 -21.55 12.82
N PHE A 68 -9.47 -20.32 12.31
CA PHE A 68 -10.69 -19.52 12.48
C PHE A 68 -11.15 -18.89 11.16
N GLU A 69 -10.99 -19.60 10.04
CA GLU A 69 -11.27 -19.14 8.67
C GLU A 69 -12.72 -18.72 8.45
N TYR A 70 -13.65 -19.22 9.26
CA TYR A 70 -15.05 -18.80 9.27
C TYR A 70 -15.23 -17.33 9.72
N LYS A 71 -14.22 -16.73 10.37
CA LYS A 71 -14.21 -15.32 10.77
C LYS A 71 -13.55 -14.44 9.72
N GLU A 72 -12.38 -14.85 9.23
CA GLU A 72 -11.56 -14.14 8.24
C GLU A 72 -10.48 -15.08 7.69
N THR A 73 -9.98 -14.82 6.48
CA THR A 73 -8.81 -15.51 5.89
C THR A 73 -7.70 -14.51 5.58
N ILE A 74 -6.49 -15.01 5.29
CA ILE A 74 -5.39 -14.17 4.78
C ILE A 74 -5.84 -13.42 3.52
N GLU A 75 -6.57 -14.09 2.62
CA GLU A 75 -7.06 -13.48 1.38
C GLU A 75 -8.09 -12.37 1.63
N SER A 76 -9.15 -12.66 2.39
CA SER A 76 -10.22 -11.68 2.63
C SER A 76 -9.73 -10.49 3.45
N GLY A 77 -8.93 -10.75 4.50
CA GLY A 77 -8.29 -9.72 5.30
C GLY A 77 -7.33 -8.84 4.48
N SER A 78 -6.53 -9.44 3.59
CA SER A 78 -5.64 -8.68 2.69
C SER A 78 -6.41 -7.79 1.70
N LYS A 79 -7.52 -8.28 1.14
CA LYS A 79 -8.40 -7.48 0.28
C LYS A 79 -9.03 -6.31 1.04
N ALA A 80 -9.47 -6.55 2.27
CA ALA A 80 -10.02 -5.51 3.14
C ALA A 80 -8.95 -4.44 3.47
N ALA A 81 -7.74 -4.87 3.84
CA ALA A 81 -6.59 -4.00 4.10
C ALA A 81 -6.27 -3.11 2.88
N ALA A 82 -6.16 -3.70 1.69
CA ALA A 82 -5.90 -2.97 0.44
C ALA A 82 -7.01 -1.93 0.15
N LYS A 83 -8.28 -2.29 0.36
CA LYS A 83 -9.42 -1.37 0.21
C LYS A 83 -9.36 -0.21 1.22
N GLY A 84 -8.81 -0.44 2.41
CA GLY A 84 -8.58 0.57 3.44
C GLY A 84 -7.34 1.44 3.23
N GLY A 85 -6.51 1.17 2.21
CA GLY A 85 -5.27 1.90 1.93
C GLY A 85 -4.02 1.31 2.58
N TYR A 86 -4.13 0.15 3.24
CA TYR A 86 -3.01 -0.56 3.81
C TYR A 86 -2.29 -1.40 2.76
N THR A 87 -0.96 -1.30 2.75
CA THR A 87 -0.09 -2.11 1.88
C THR A 87 0.79 -3.07 2.69
N THR A 88 0.79 -2.92 4.01
CA THR A 88 1.47 -3.80 4.96
C THR A 88 0.61 -3.94 6.20
N ILE A 89 0.42 -5.17 6.66
CA ILE A 89 -0.31 -5.50 7.88
C ILE A 89 0.50 -6.52 8.68
N CYS A 90 0.53 -6.38 10.00
CA CYS A 90 1.18 -7.32 10.92
C CYS A 90 0.12 -8.17 11.62
N CYS A 91 0.09 -9.47 11.31
CA CYS A 91 -0.87 -10.38 11.89
C CYS A 91 -0.51 -10.72 13.35
N MET A 92 -1.51 -10.76 14.21
CA MET A 92 -1.36 -11.21 15.59
C MET A 92 -1.20 -12.74 15.66
N PRO A 93 -0.39 -13.26 16.60
CA PRO A 93 -0.02 -14.68 16.64
C PRO A 93 -1.08 -15.60 17.26
N ASN A 94 -2.27 -15.08 17.62
CA ASN A 94 -3.33 -15.81 18.33
C ASN A 94 -4.31 -16.55 17.41
N THR A 95 -3.76 -17.20 16.38
CA THR A 95 -4.45 -18.17 15.51
C THR A 95 -4.56 -19.53 16.19
N ASN A 96 -5.08 -20.55 15.49
CA ASN A 96 -5.11 -21.92 15.99
C ASN A 96 -4.56 -22.91 14.94
N PRO A 97 -3.35 -23.48 15.12
CA PRO A 97 -2.45 -23.27 16.25
C PRO A 97 -1.92 -21.82 16.32
N PRO A 98 -1.46 -21.37 17.51
CA PRO A 98 -0.78 -20.08 17.63
C PRO A 98 0.55 -20.08 16.87
N ILE A 99 1.00 -18.89 16.46
CA ILE A 99 2.28 -18.71 15.75
C ILE A 99 3.43 -18.64 16.77
N ASP A 100 3.77 -19.76 17.38
CA ASP A 100 4.80 -19.87 18.43
C ASP A 100 5.93 -20.87 18.10
N ASN A 101 5.87 -21.48 16.92
CA ASN A 101 6.84 -22.44 16.44
C ASN A 101 7.15 -22.21 14.95
N GLN A 102 8.23 -22.84 14.47
CA GLN A 102 8.43 -23.00 13.04
C GLN A 102 7.48 -24.07 12.52
N ALA A 103 6.79 -23.75 11.42
CA ALA A 103 5.96 -24.69 10.67
C ALA A 103 6.78 -25.84 10.07
#